data_AF-A0A9W5NMB5-F1
#
_entry.id   AF-A0A9W5NMB5-F1
#
_cell.length_a   1.000
_cell.length_b   1.000
_cell.length_c   1.000
_cell.angle_alpha   90.00
_cell.angle_beta   90.00
_cell.angle_gamma   90.00
#
_symmetry.space_group_name_H-M   'P 1'
#
loop_
_entity.id
_entity.type
_entity.pdbx_description
1 polymer ?
#
loop_
_entity_poly.entity_id
_entity_poly.type
_entity_poly.pdbx_seq_one_letter_code
_entity_poly.pdbx_strand_id
1 'polypeptide(L)' 'MHFPAQLLLLPLKEGLEASKKRGKRLGRPKLEKEKLSIALRMYDSKEYSIKEIVEGTGVSQGSLYRAINQRKLEET' A
#
# COMPACT_ATOMS: atom_id res chain seq x y z
N MET A 1 9.73 43.77 13.88
CA MET A 1 8.44 43.40 13.25
C MET A 1 8.33 41.89 13.25
N HIS A 2 7.42 41.33 14.05
CA HIS A 2 7.21 39.89 14.13
C HIS A 2 6.05 39.53 13.18
N PHE A 3 6.37 39.02 11.99
CA PHE A 3 5.34 38.50 11.09
C PHE A 3 4.79 37.20 11.70
N PRO A 4 3.47 37.09 11.96
CA PRO A 4 2.92 35.88 12.56
C PRO A 4 3.04 34.74 11.57
N ALA A 5 3.69 33.65 12.00
CA ALA A 5 3.90 32.42 11.22
C ALA A 5 2.60 31.85 10.60
N GLN A 6 1.45 32.25 11.12
CA GLN A 6 0.12 31.92 10.63
C GLN A 6 -0.11 32.39 9.18
N LEU A 7 0.45 33.53 8.76
CA LEU A 7 0.24 34.07 7.42
C LEU A 7 0.99 33.26 6.33
N LEU A 8 2.11 32.64 6.70
CA LEU A 8 2.94 31.80 5.83
C LEU A 8 2.36 30.38 5.64
N LEU A 9 1.56 29.90 6.60
CA LEU A 9 1.04 28.54 6.58
C LEU A 9 -0.16 28.36 5.63
N LEU A 10 -0.91 29.43 5.37
CA LEU A 10 -2.14 29.39 4.57
C LEU A 10 -1.90 28.93 3.12
N PRO A 11 -0.94 29.51 2.36
CA PRO A 11 -0.70 29.12 0.97
C PRO A 11 -0.05 27.73 0.86
N LEU A 12 0.74 27.33 1.86
CA LEU A 12 1.40 26.03 1.91
C LEU A 12 0.41 24.89 2.08
N LYS A 13 -0.63 25.09 2.90
CA LYS A 13 -1.71 24.11 3.08
C LYS A 13 -2.57 23.99 1.82
N GLU A 14 -2.87 25.11 1.17
CA GLU A 14 -3.65 25.12 -0.08
C GLU A 14 -2.90 24.46 -1.24
N GLY A 15 -1.59 24.69 -1.39
CA GLY A 15 -0.78 24.02 -2.40
C GLY A 15 -0.64 22.49 -2.18
N LEU A 16 -0.63 22.07 -0.92
CA LEU A 16 -0.60 20.65 -0.53
C LEU A 16 -1.92 19.95 -0.87
N GLU A 17 -3.06 20.57 -0.54
CA GLU A 17 -4.39 20.04 -0.87
C GLU A 17 -4.65 20.01 -2.39
N ALA A 18 -4.20 21.04 -3.12
CA ALA A 18 -4.25 21.08 -4.57
C ALA A 18 -3.42 19.96 -5.23
N SER A 19 -2.25 19.63 -4.66
CA SER A 19 -1.43 18.50 -5.14
C SER A 19 -2.02 17.13 -4.81
N LYS A 20 -2.70 16.98 -3.66
CA LYS A 20 -3.43 15.74 -3.31
C LYS A 20 -4.61 15.49 -4.26
N LYS A 21 -5.36 16.54 -4.62
CA LYS A 21 -6.48 16.47 -5.60
C LYS A 21 -6.03 16.11 -7.01
N ARG A 22 -4.78 16.40 -7.40
CA ARG A 22 -4.19 16.01 -8.69
C ARG A 22 -3.85 14.51 -8.84
N GLY A 23 -4.20 13.67 -7.86
CA GLY A 23 -4.31 12.22 -8.06
C GLY A 23 -2.99 11.45 -8.15
N LYS A 24 -1.83 12.08 -7.90
CA LYS A 24 -0.59 11.33 -7.71
C LYS A 24 -0.56 10.83 -6.27
N ARG A 25 -0.94 9.57 -6.06
CA ARG A 25 -0.76 8.89 -4.77
C ARG A 25 0.72 8.96 -4.38
N LEU A 26 1.07 9.90 -3.52
CA LEU A 26 2.38 9.95 -2.86
C LEU A 26 2.44 8.76 -1.90
N GLY A 27 3.19 7.72 -2.28
CA GLY A 27 3.34 6.50 -1.50
C GLY A 27 4.04 5.37 -2.25
N ARG A 28 4.39 4.29 -1.52
CA ARG A 28 5.05 3.09 -2.06
C ARG A 28 4.28 2.56 -3.28
N PRO A 29 4.96 2.25 -4.40
CA PRO A 29 4.33 1.91 -5.67
C PRO A 29 3.27 0.81 -5.54
N LYS A 30 2.14 1.03 -6.20
CA LYS A 30 0.95 0.16 -6.25
C LYS A 30 1.22 -1.19 -6.92
N LEU A 31 2.40 -1.38 -7.52
CA LEU A 31 2.81 -2.59 -8.25
C LEU A 31 2.70 -3.86 -7.40
N GLU A 32 2.95 -3.75 -6.09
CA GLU A 32 2.83 -4.88 -5.16
C GLU A 32 1.40 -5.44 -5.11
N LYS A 33 0.36 -4.64 -5.40
CA LYS A 33 -1.04 -5.10 -5.27
C LYS A 33 -1.41 -6.20 -6.26
N GLU A 34 -0.91 -6.12 -7.49
CA GLU A 34 -1.24 -7.10 -8.53
C GLU A 34 -0.56 -8.44 -8.24
N LYS A 35 0.73 -8.40 -7.88
CA LYS A 35 1.49 -9.58 -7.43
C LYS A 35 0.89 -10.20 -6.17
N LEU A 36 0.47 -9.38 -5.22
CA LEU A 36 -0.17 -9.85 -3.98
C LEU A 36 -1.52 -10.52 -4.26
N SER A 37 -2.30 -10.02 -5.22
CA SER A 37 -3.55 -10.65 -5.65
C SER A 37 -3.31 -12.02 -6.27
N ILE A 38 -2.29 -12.16 -7.12
CA ILE A 38 -1.91 -13.45 -7.71
C ILE A 38 -1.44 -14.42 -6.61
N ALA A 39 -0.58 -13.96 -5.70
CA ALA A 39 -0.09 -14.78 -4.59
C ALA A 39 -1.20 -15.26 -3.66
N LEU A 40 -2.21 -14.42 -3.40
CA LEU A 40 -3.40 -14.81 -2.64
C LEU A 40 -4.21 -15.90 -3.36
N ARG A 41 -4.40 -15.79 -4.68
CA ARG A 41 -5.08 -16.83 -5.47
C ARG A 41 -4.33 -18.15 -5.46
N MET A 42 -3.00 -18.12 -5.59
CA MET A 42 -2.17 -19.33 -5.49
C MET A 42 -2.21 -19.96 -4.09
N TYR A 43 -2.30 -19.15 -3.04
CA TYR A 43 -2.49 -19.62 -1.67
C TYR A 43 -3.88 -20.25 -1.46
N ASP A 44 -4.93 -19.63 -2.00
CA ASP A 44 -6.31 -20.13 -1.93
C ASP A 44 -6.46 -21.49 -2.66
N SER A 45 -5.72 -21.70 -3.76
CA SER A 45 -5.64 -22.99 -4.45
C SER A 45 -5.09 -24.13 -3.57
N LYS A 46 -4.27 -23.84 -2.54
CA LYS A 46 -3.57 -24.83 -1.68
C LYS A 46 -2.71 -25.87 -2.41
N GLU A 47 -2.49 -25.69 -3.70
CA GLU A 47 -1.70 -26.58 -4.57
C GLU A 47 -0.19 -26.28 -4.51
N TYR A 48 0.18 -25.09 -4.03
CA TYR A 48 1.56 -24.60 -4.04
C TYR A 48 2.07 -24.34 -2.62
N SER A 49 3.35 -24.66 -2.38
CA SER A 49 4.02 -24.30 -1.14
C SER A 49 4.29 -22.80 -1.06
N ILE A 50 4.39 -22.25 0.16
CA ILE A 50 4.72 -20.83 0.41
C ILE A 50 5.99 -20.40 -0.36
N LYS A 51 6.98 -21.30 -0.47
CA LYS A 51 8.23 -21.02 -1.21
C LYS A 51 7.98 -20.84 -2.71
N GLU A 52 7.21 -21.73 -3.32
CA GLU A 52 6.87 -21.71 -4.74
C GLU A 52 6.04 -20.47 -5.10
N ILE A 53 5.13 -20.07 -4.22
CA ILE A 53 4.33 -18.85 -4.39
C ILE A 53 5.25 -17.62 -4.38
N VAL A 54 6.20 -17.55 -3.44
CA VAL A 54 7.16 -16.44 -3.33
C VAL A 54 8.08 -16.36 -4.55
N GLU A 55 8.59 -17.50 -5.03
CA GLU A 55 9.39 -17.56 -6.26
C GLU A 55 8.59 -17.19 -7.51
N GLY A 56 7.35 -17.69 -7.64
CA GLY A 56 6.51 -17.46 -8.83
C GLY A 56 5.94 -16.05 -8.93
N THR A 57 5.69 -15.38 -7.81
CA THR A 57 5.06 -14.04 -7.78
C THR A 57 6.04 -12.92 -7.44
N GLY A 58 7.20 -13.25 -6.88
CA GLY A 58 8.21 -12.29 -6.45
C GLY A 58 7.79 -11.43 -5.26
N VAL A 59 6.70 -11.78 -4.55
CA VAL A 59 6.36 -11.15 -3.26
C VAL A 59 7.07 -11.87 -2.12
N SER A 60 7.55 -11.09 -1.16
CA SER A 60 8.16 -11.63 0.06
C SER A 60 7.14 -12.39 0.92
N GLN A 61 7.62 -13.40 1.66
CA GLN A 61 6.82 -14.16 2.63
C GLN A 61 6.06 -13.23 3.60
N GLY A 62 6.72 -12.19 4.12
CA GLY A 62 6.10 -11.23 5.03
C GLY A 62 4.94 -10.46 4.41
N SER A 63 4.98 -10.19 3.10
CA SER A 63 3.87 -9.53 2.39
C SER A 63 2.69 -10.47 2.21
N LEU A 64 2.95 -11.73 1.86
CA LEU A 64 1.92 -12.77 1.75
C LEU A 64 1.21 -13.00 3.10
N TYR A 65 1.98 -13.22 4.17
CA TYR A 65 1.41 -13.41 5.51
C TYR A 65 0.64 -12.19 6.00
N ARG A 66 1.12 -10.97 5.72
CA ARG A 66 0.36 -9.73 6.03
C ARG A 66 -1.02 -9.75 5.36
N ALA A 67 -1.07 -10.11 4.09
CA ALA A 67 -2.32 -10.14 3.33
C ALA A 67 -3.30 -11.20 3.85
N ILE A 68 -2.79 -12.40 4.18
CA ILE A 68 -3.58 -13.48 4.78
C ILE A 68 -4.11 -13.06 6.16
N ASN A 69 -3.26 -12.45 6.98
CA ASN A 69 -3.65 -12.01 8.32
C ASN A 69 -4.68 -10.88 8.27
N GLN A 70 -4.57 -9.98 7.29
CA GLN A 70 -5.55 -8.93 7.06
C GLN A 70 -6.92 -9.51 6.70
N ARG A 71 -6.99 -10.53 5.82
CA ARG A 71 -8.24 -11.25 5.53
C ARG A 71 -8.88 -11.85 6.79
N LYS A 72 -8.08 -12.57 7.61
CA LYS A 72 -8.58 -13.16 8.87
C LYS A 72 -9.14 -12.11 9.85
N LEU A 73 -8.51 -10.94 9.90
CA LEU A 73 -8.96 -9.82 10.73
C LEU A 73 -10.27 -9.20 10.24
N GLU A 74 -10.56 -9.24 8.94
CA GLU A 74 -11.82 -8.76 8.35
C GLU A 74 -12.97 -9.77 8.53
N GLU A 75 -12.66 -11.04 8.78
CA GLU A 75 -13.61 -12.11 9.07
C GLU A 75 -14.01 -12.20 10.57
N THR A 76 -13.39 -11.37 11.44
CA THR A 76 -13.68 -11.27 12.89
C THR A 76 -14.44 -10.00 13.19
#